data_AF-A0A351T1F2-F1
#
_entry.id   AF-A0A351T1F2-F1
#
_cell.length_a   1.000
_cell.length_b   1.000
_cell.length_c   1.000
_cell.angle_alpha   90.00
_cell.angle_beta   90.00
_cell.angle_gamma   90.00
#
_symmetry.space_group_name_H-M   'P 1'
#
loop_
_entity.id
_entity.type
_entity.pdbx_description
1 polymer ?
#
loop_
_entity_poly.entity_id
_entity_poly.type
_entity_poly.pdbx_seq_one_letter_code
_entity_poly.pdbx_strand_id
1 'polypeptide(L)'
;IPATLKLIGQAPAGTAFEGIVGPGEAVRIFTGGPVPQGADTIVIQENTEGDGDKVTVLKAAEPGVYIRPEGLDFREGDCLLQAGKRLGARDIALAAAMNVPWLPVRRRPRIALLA
;
A
#
# COMPACT_ATOMS: atom_id res chain seq x y z
N ILE A 1 -22.26 14.93 -9.44
CA ILE A 1 -21.07 15.75 -9.69
C ILE A 1 -21.47 16.95 -10.56
N PRO A 2 -21.00 18.17 -10.25
CA PRO A 2 -20.06 18.47 -9.17
C PRO A 2 -20.66 18.24 -7.77
N ALA A 3 -19.81 17.98 -6.77
CA ALA A 3 -20.19 17.85 -5.37
C ALA A 3 -19.07 18.42 -4.49
N THR A 4 -19.43 19.23 -3.49
CA THR A 4 -18.48 19.85 -2.56
C THR A 4 -18.51 19.14 -1.22
N LEU A 5 -17.34 18.76 -0.74
CA LEU A 5 -17.13 18.05 0.52
C LEU A 5 -16.32 18.94 1.47
N LYS A 6 -16.55 18.78 2.78
CA LYS A 6 -15.75 19.43 3.81
C LYS A 6 -14.42 18.69 3.98
N LEU A 7 -13.31 19.41 3.87
CA LEU A 7 -11.97 18.88 4.13
C LEU A 7 -11.71 18.88 5.63
N ILE A 8 -11.72 17.71 6.27
CA ILE A 8 -11.61 17.58 7.73
C ILE A 8 -10.18 17.31 8.22
N GLY A 9 -9.23 17.16 7.30
CA GLY A 9 -7.83 16.94 7.64
C GLY A 9 -6.98 16.43 6.48
N GLN A 10 -5.78 16.00 6.82
CA GLN A 10 -4.81 15.43 5.89
C GLN A 10 -4.08 14.22 6.50
N ALA A 11 -3.73 13.25 5.65
CA ALA A 11 -3.01 12.02 5.96
C ALA A 11 -1.71 11.96 5.15
N PRO A 12 -0.60 12.57 5.63
CA PRO A 12 0.68 12.52 4.93
C PRO A 12 1.22 11.09 4.85
N ALA A 13 2.08 10.81 3.87
CA ALA A 13 2.65 9.49 3.68
C ALA A 13 3.35 9.00 4.98
N GLY A 14 3.02 7.78 5.40
CA GLY A 14 3.52 7.18 6.66
C GLY A 14 2.77 7.58 7.93
N THR A 15 1.76 8.47 7.87
CA THR A 15 0.92 8.82 9.02
C THR A 15 -0.56 8.62 8.68
N ALA A 16 -1.27 7.88 9.52
CA ALA A 16 -2.71 7.69 9.37
C ALA A 16 -3.49 8.92 9.85
N PHE A 17 -4.62 9.20 9.23
CA PHE A 17 -5.62 10.09 9.81
C PHE A 17 -6.35 9.36 10.93
N GLU A 18 -6.37 9.91 12.14
CA GLU A 18 -6.94 9.26 13.33
C GLU A 18 -8.48 9.34 13.39
N GLY A 19 -9.11 10.20 12.59
CA GLY A 19 -10.56 10.35 12.53
C GLY A 19 -11.24 9.42 11.51
N ILE A 20 -12.57 9.55 11.43
CA ILE A 20 -13.42 8.83 10.47
C ILE A 20 -13.97 9.86 9.48
N VAL A 21 -13.93 9.53 8.19
CA VAL A 21 -14.57 10.31 7.13
C VAL A 21 -16.07 10.03 7.16
N GLY A 22 -16.88 11.04 7.46
CA GLY A 22 -18.32 10.97 7.44
C GLY A 22 -18.96 11.39 6.11
N PRO A 23 -20.30 11.33 6.01
CA PRO A 23 -21.03 11.81 4.84
C PRO A 23 -20.75 13.30 4.58
N GLY A 24 -20.41 13.64 3.33
CA GLY A 24 -20.10 15.02 2.96
C GLY A 24 -18.71 15.51 3.38
N GLU A 25 -17.86 14.62 3.89
CA GLU A 25 -16.50 14.93 4.33
C GLU A 25 -15.45 14.27 3.43
N ALA A 26 -14.24 14.82 3.47
CA ALA A 26 -13.08 14.30 2.77
C ALA A 26 -11.80 14.55 3.60
N VAL A 27 -10.80 13.72 3.39
CA VAL A 27 -9.45 13.89 3.94
C VAL A 27 -8.47 13.93 2.77
N ARG A 28 -7.51 14.85 2.82
CA ARG A 28 -6.44 14.89 1.83
C ARG A 28 -5.44 13.79 2.12
N ILE A 29 -5.35 12.79 1.26
CA ILE A 29 -4.37 11.71 1.38
C ILE A 29 -3.23 11.90 0.38
N PHE A 30 -2.09 11.30 0.67
CA PHE A 30 -0.94 11.26 -0.23
C PHE A 30 -0.63 9.82 -0.66
N THR A 31 0.05 9.65 -1.79
CA THR A 31 0.46 8.33 -2.26
C THR A 31 1.25 7.58 -1.18
N GLY A 32 0.83 6.34 -0.89
CA GLY A 32 1.42 5.51 0.17
C GLY A 32 0.84 5.78 1.57
N GLY A 33 -0.04 6.76 1.73
CA GLY A 33 -0.83 6.94 2.96
C GLY A 33 -1.93 5.88 3.08
N PRO A 34 -2.23 5.42 4.31
CA PRO A 34 -3.35 4.51 4.53
C PRO A 34 -4.68 5.22 4.24
N VAL A 35 -5.62 4.51 3.64
CA VAL A 35 -6.97 5.05 3.36
C VAL A 35 -7.66 5.34 4.70
N PRO A 36 -8.16 6.58 4.94
CA PRO A 36 -8.87 6.92 6.15
C PRO A 36 -10.11 6.06 6.37
N GLN A 37 -10.41 5.73 7.63
CA GLN A 37 -11.62 5.00 7.96
C GLN A 37 -12.87 5.75 7.46
N GLY A 38 -13.83 5.04 6.89
CA GLY A 38 -15.05 5.62 6.33
C GLY A 38 -14.96 6.04 4.86
N ALA A 39 -13.75 6.10 4.28
CA ALA A 39 -13.56 6.32 2.85
C ALA A 39 -13.40 5.00 2.09
N ASP A 40 -14.02 4.89 0.92
CA ASP A 40 -13.93 3.75 -0.01
C ASP A 40 -13.39 4.14 -1.40
N THR A 41 -13.17 5.43 -1.62
CA THR A 41 -12.84 6.00 -2.92
C THR A 41 -11.89 7.17 -2.75
N ILE A 42 -10.88 7.24 -3.62
CA ILE A 42 -9.94 8.36 -3.70
C ILE A 42 -10.23 9.08 -5.02
N VAL A 43 -10.27 10.41 -5.00
CA VAL A 43 -10.28 11.23 -6.21
C VAL A 43 -8.93 11.91 -6.34
N ILE A 44 -8.32 11.82 -7.52
CA ILE A 44 -7.03 12.47 -7.79
C ILE A 44 -7.19 14.00 -7.78
N GLN A 45 -6.14 14.70 -7.36
CA GLN A 45 -6.19 16.15 -7.14
C GLN A 45 -6.56 16.93 -8.42
N GLU A 46 -6.16 16.42 -9.59
CA GLU A 46 -6.45 16.97 -10.91
C GLU A 46 -7.95 16.98 -11.24
N ASN A 47 -8.74 16.14 -10.57
CA ASN A 47 -10.19 16.07 -10.73
C ASN A 47 -10.93 16.84 -9.60
N THR A 48 -10.22 17.68 -8.86
CA THR A 48 -10.76 18.44 -7.73
C THR A 48 -10.33 19.90 -7.75
N GLU A 49 -11.16 20.77 -7.18
CA GLU A 49 -10.82 22.16 -6.85
C GLU A 49 -10.88 22.36 -5.35
N GLY A 50 -9.78 22.85 -4.76
CA GLY A 50 -9.71 23.13 -3.33
C GLY A 50 -10.01 24.61 -3.03
N ASP A 51 -10.81 24.85 -1.99
CA ASP A 51 -11.09 26.18 -1.44
C ASP A 51 -11.12 26.10 0.09
N GLY A 52 -9.99 26.43 0.74
CA GLY A 52 -9.86 26.41 2.19
C GLY A 52 -10.17 25.05 2.82
N ASP A 53 -11.26 24.97 3.57
CA ASP A 53 -11.77 23.77 4.25
C ASP A 53 -12.77 22.98 3.39
N LYS A 54 -12.80 23.23 2.07
CA LYS A 54 -13.68 22.56 1.12
C LYS A 54 -12.92 22.03 -0.08
N VAL A 55 -13.44 20.95 -0.64
CA VAL A 55 -12.98 20.38 -1.91
C VAL A 55 -14.18 20.06 -2.79
N THR A 56 -14.16 20.56 -4.01
CA THR A 56 -15.18 20.28 -5.03
C THR A 56 -14.66 19.18 -5.95
N VAL A 57 -15.38 18.07 -6.02
CA VAL A 57 -15.11 16.97 -6.95
C VAL A 57 -15.73 17.32 -8.31
N LEU A 58 -14.86 17.58 -9.29
CA LEU A 58 -15.27 17.90 -10.66
C LEU A 58 -15.59 16.64 -11.45
N LYS A 59 -14.83 15.56 -11.21
CA LYS A 59 -15.00 14.26 -11.84
C LYS A 59 -14.88 13.15 -10.81
N ALA A 60 -15.89 12.29 -10.74
CA ALA A 60 -15.88 11.14 -9.84
C ALA A 60 -14.84 10.10 -10.28
N ALA A 61 -14.32 9.35 -9.31
CA ALA A 61 -13.53 8.15 -9.54
C ALA A 61 -14.40 6.91 -9.33
N GLU A 62 -14.09 5.84 -10.03
CA GLU A 62 -14.70 4.54 -9.76
C GLU A 62 -14.29 4.04 -8.36
N PRO A 63 -15.20 3.39 -7.61
CA PRO A 63 -14.87 2.85 -6.29
C PRO A 63 -13.62 1.97 -6.30
N GLY A 64 -12.71 2.20 -5.34
CA GLY A 64 -11.49 1.42 -5.18
C GLY A 64 -10.41 1.57 -6.25
N VAL A 65 -10.60 2.34 -7.33
CA VAL A 65 -9.67 2.37 -8.48
C VAL A 65 -8.24 2.80 -8.13
N TYR A 66 -8.08 3.64 -7.10
CA TYR A 66 -6.77 4.09 -6.59
C TYR A 66 -6.43 3.50 -5.22
N ILE A 67 -7.24 2.57 -4.71
CA ILE A 67 -6.99 1.89 -3.45
C ILE A 67 -6.24 0.61 -3.74
N ARG A 68 -5.09 0.45 -3.07
CA ARG A 68 -4.36 -0.82 -3.06
C ARG A 68 -4.81 -1.61 -1.84
N PRO A 69 -5.57 -2.71 -2.00
CA PRO A 69 -6.05 -3.47 -0.86
C PRO A 69 -4.89 -4.13 -0.11
N GLU A 70 -5.11 -4.41 1.17
CA GLU A 70 -4.18 -5.22 1.95
C GLU A 70 -3.96 -6.58 1.30
N GLY A 71 -2.70 -7.01 1.27
CA GLY A 71 -2.32 -8.29 0.67
C GLY A 71 -2.39 -8.34 -0.86
N LEU A 72 -2.40 -7.18 -1.53
CA LEU A 72 -2.36 -7.10 -3.00
C LEU A 72 -1.14 -7.81 -3.60
N ASP A 73 0.03 -7.66 -2.98
CA ASP A 73 1.27 -8.30 -3.45
C ASP A 73 1.37 -9.76 -2.99
N PHE A 74 1.07 -10.01 -1.70
CA PHE A 74 1.03 -11.34 -1.08
C PHE A 74 0.31 -11.27 0.27
N ARG A 75 -0.20 -12.42 0.73
CA ARG A 75 -0.97 -12.55 1.97
C ARG A 75 -0.18 -13.33 3.02
N GLU A 76 -0.56 -13.15 4.28
CA GLU A 76 -0.05 -13.99 5.34
C GLU A 76 -0.38 -15.47 5.05
N GLY A 77 0.64 -16.32 5.17
CA GLY A 77 0.56 -17.75 4.86
C GLY A 77 1.01 -18.15 3.44
N ASP A 78 1.22 -17.19 2.54
CA ASP A 78 1.70 -17.50 1.19
C ASP A 78 3.13 -18.06 1.20
N CYS A 79 3.35 -19.19 0.53
CA CYS A 79 4.68 -19.77 0.34
C CYS A 79 5.30 -19.28 -0.97
N LEU A 80 5.97 -18.12 -0.94
CA LEU A 80 6.56 -17.51 -2.13
C LEU A 80 7.98 -18.01 -2.47
N LEU A 81 8.67 -18.61 -1.49
CA LEU A 81 10.00 -19.22 -1.65
C LEU A 81 9.95 -20.68 -1.18
N GLN A 82 10.10 -21.62 -2.10
CA GLN A 82 10.10 -23.05 -1.80
C GLN A 82 11.49 -23.56 -1.39
N ALA A 83 11.52 -24.50 -0.45
CA ALA A 83 12.75 -25.16 -0.03
C ALA A 83 13.44 -25.88 -1.19
N GLY A 84 14.78 -25.83 -1.22
CA GLY A 84 15.58 -26.39 -2.31
C GLY A 84 15.82 -25.43 -3.47
N LYS A 85 15.11 -24.29 -3.53
CA LYS A 85 15.39 -23.23 -4.49
C LYS A 85 16.77 -22.62 -4.24
N ARG A 86 17.56 -22.47 -5.30
CA ARG A 86 18.79 -21.66 -5.26
C ARG A 86 18.42 -20.19 -5.33
N LEU A 87 18.68 -19.46 -4.26
CA LEU A 87 18.32 -18.04 -4.15
C LEU A 87 19.20 -17.17 -5.08
N GLY A 88 18.55 -16.34 -5.89
CA GLY A 88 19.15 -15.22 -6.63
C GLY A 88 18.71 -13.86 -6.08
N ALA A 89 19.14 -12.77 -6.75
CA ALA A 89 18.87 -11.40 -6.29
C ALA A 89 17.37 -11.10 -6.10
N ARG A 90 16.51 -11.61 -6.99
CA ARG A 90 15.06 -11.43 -6.90
C ARG A 90 14.45 -12.15 -5.70
N ASP A 91 14.96 -13.32 -5.35
CA ASP A 91 14.47 -14.08 -4.20
C ASP A 91 14.84 -13.37 -2.88
N ILE A 92 16.04 -12.78 -2.83
CA ILE A 92 16.47 -11.98 -1.68
C ILE A 92 15.62 -10.71 -1.56
N ALA A 93 15.35 -10.01 -2.67
CA ALA A 93 14.46 -8.86 -2.66
C ALA A 93 13.03 -9.22 -2.21
N LEU A 94 12.52 -10.37 -2.63
CA LEU A 94 11.22 -10.87 -2.20
C LEU A 94 11.19 -11.19 -0.71
N ALA A 95 12.22 -11.86 -0.18
CA ALA A 95 12.33 -12.13 1.26
C ALA A 95 12.37 -10.83 2.09
N ALA A 96 13.09 -9.82 1.60
CA ALA A 96 13.13 -8.51 2.24
C ALA A 96 11.76 -7.81 2.20
N ALA A 97 11.06 -7.85 1.07
CA ALA A 97 9.72 -7.29 0.93
C ALA A 97 8.70 -7.96 1.88
N MET A 98 8.85 -9.27 2.14
CA MET A 98 8.06 -10.01 3.13
C MET A 98 8.50 -9.78 4.58
N ASN A 99 9.44 -8.86 4.85
CA ASN A 99 10.00 -8.62 6.20
C ASN A 99 10.64 -9.87 6.83
N VAL A 100 11.28 -10.73 6.03
CA VAL A 100 12.01 -11.93 6.51
C VAL A 100 13.53 -11.67 6.47
N PRO A 101 14.14 -11.15 7.55
CA PRO A 101 15.56 -10.77 7.56
C PRO A 101 16.52 -11.97 7.60
N TRP A 102 16.05 -13.14 8.04
CA TRP A 102 16.87 -14.34 8.16
C TRP A 102 16.23 -15.51 7.41
N LEU A 103 16.96 -16.08 6.45
CA LEU A 103 16.50 -17.21 5.66
C LEU A 103 17.23 -18.50 6.09
N PRO A 104 16.49 -19.56 6.44
CA PRO A 104 17.10 -20.87 6.67
C PRO A 104 17.61 -21.43 5.33
N VAL A 105 18.90 -21.75 5.27
CA VAL A 105 19.55 -22.31 4.08
C VAL A 105 20.29 -23.60 4.41
N ARG A 106 20.52 -24.43 3.38
CA ARG A 106 21.40 -25.60 3.54
C ARG A 106 22.86 -25.14 3.54
N ARG A 107 23.65 -25.70 4.46
CA ARG A 107 25.10 -25.51 4.47
C ARG A 107 25.68 -26.03 3.15
N ARG A 108 26.68 -25.33 2.59
CA ARG A 108 27.40 -25.80 1.40
C ARG A 108 28.02 -27.19 1.70
N PRO A 109 27.80 -28.20 0.84
CA PRO A 109 28.47 -29.49 0.96
C PRO A 109 29.99 -29.31 1.00
N ARG A 110 30.67 -30.11 1.83
CA ARG A 110 32.13 -30.17 1.88
C ARG A 110 32.57 -31.38 1.08
N ILE A 111 33.38 -31.16 0.05
CA ILE A 111 33.82 -32.22 -0.88
C ILE A 111 35.35 -32.27 -0.84
N ALA A 112 35.90 -33.47 -0.61
CA ALA A 112 37.34 -33.73 -0.69
C ALA A 112 37.69 -34.20 -2.10
N LEU A 113 38.79 -33.68 -2.66
CA LEU A 113 39.31 -34.06 -3.97
C LEU A 113 40.69 -34.68 -3.78
N LEU A 114 40.90 -35.85 -4.37
CA LEU A 114 42.19 -36.56 -4.41
C LEU A 114 42.60 -36.66 -5.89
N ALA A 115 43.84 -36.31 -6.20
CA ALA A 115 44.41 -36.33 -7.55
C ALA A 115 45.58 -37.31 -7.62
#